data_AF-A0AAV1LQ26-F1
#
_entry.id   AF-A0AAV1LQ26-F1
#
_cell.length_a   1.000
_cell.length_b   1.000
_cell.length_c   1.000
_cell.angle_alpha   90.00
_cell.angle_beta   90.00
_cell.angle_gamma   90.00
#
_symmetry.space_group_name_H-M   'P 1'
#
loop_
_entity.id
_entity.type
_entity.pdbx_description
1 polymer ?
#
loop_
_entity_poly.entity_id
_entity_poly.type
_entity_poly.pdbx_seq_one_letter_code
_entity_poly.pdbx_strand_id
1 'polypeptide(L)'
;MILYRDVEKTMERIAKNAALFSSSERRRELSAAEELRQKHLARWAEAGAVADRLRELRRAGDQLAASHPNSAKEIETNLKKLVAVWSNLQQLAAKRTTMLDEAIAEHKFEESLKELNLWVSETVKRLDSTEAPATVSDAEALLELHNEKKVRYMHFES
;
A
#
# COMPACT_ATOMS: atom_id res chain seq x y z
N MET A 1 -17.11 -36.03 13.68
CA MET A 1 -15.95 -35.65 14.53
C MET A 1 -14.80 -34.99 13.74
N ILE A 2 -14.49 -35.42 12.50
CA ILE A 2 -13.39 -34.83 11.69
C ILE A 2 -13.71 -33.41 11.17
N LEU A 3 -14.92 -33.16 10.63
CA LEU A 3 -15.30 -31.86 10.08
C LEU A 3 -15.23 -30.72 11.10
N TYR A 4 -15.81 -30.93 12.30
CA TYR A 4 -15.85 -29.92 13.36
C TYR A 4 -14.44 -29.52 13.81
N ARG A 5 -13.55 -30.50 14.01
CA ARG A 5 -12.14 -30.28 14.34
C ARG A 5 -11.41 -29.50 13.24
N ASP A 6 -11.66 -29.84 11.97
CA ASP A 6 -10.99 -29.19 10.85
C ASP A 6 -11.49 -27.75 10.64
N VAL A 7 -12.78 -27.49 10.91
CA VAL A 7 -13.37 -26.15 10.97
C VAL A 7 -12.73 -25.33 12.10
N GLU A 8 -12.61 -25.89 13.30
CA GLU A 8 -12.01 -25.22 14.46
C GLU A 8 -10.54 -24.86 14.23
N LYS A 9 -9.73 -25.80 13.72
CA LYS A 9 -8.33 -25.53 13.32
C LYS A 9 -8.23 -24.43 12.27
N THR A 10 -9.17 -24.38 11.33
CA THR A 10 -9.19 -23.33 10.31
C THR A 10 -9.56 -21.98 10.92
N MET A 11 -10.51 -21.94 11.86
CA MET A 11 -10.84 -20.72 12.61
C MET A 11 -9.66 -20.20 13.42
N GLU A 12 -8.93 -21.09 14.12
CA GLU A 12 -7.73 -20.72 14.88
C GLU A 12 -6.65 -20.11 13.98
N ARG A 13 -6.40 -20.72 12.81
CA ARG A 13 -5.47 -20.18 11.82
C ARG A 13 -5.88 -18.81 11.32
N ILE A 14 -7.18 -18.58 11.08
CA ILE A 14 -7.70 -17.27 10.69
C ILE A 14 -7.53 -16.26 11.83
N ALA A 15 -7.84 -16.62 13.07
CA ALA A 15 -7.71 -15.74 14.23
C ALA A 15 -6.25 -15.29 14.44
N LYS A 16 -5.29 -16.22 14.30
CA LYS A 16 -3.86 -15.89 14.35
C LYS A 16 -3.46 -14.89 13.26
N ASN A 17 -3.95 -15.08 12.04
CA ASN A 17 -3.69 -14.15 10.94
C ASN A 17 -4.35 -12.78 11.18
N ALA A 18 -5.56 -12.75 11.75
CA ALA A 18 -6.29 -11.51 12.03
C ALA A 18 -5.53 -10.60 13.00
N ALA A 19 -4.88 -11.17 14.02
CA ALA A 19 -4.03 -10.42 14.95
C ALA A 19 -2.81 -9.77 14.27
N LEU A 20 -2.28 -10.38 13.20
CA LEU A 20 -1.18 -9.81 12.43
C LEU A 20 -1.66 -8.71 11.48
N PHE A 21 -2.82 -8.88 10.85
CA PHE A 21 -3.38 -7.89 9.93
C PHE A 21 -4.01 -6.68 10.63
N SER A 22 -4.36 -6.78 11.91
CA SER A 22 -4.89 -5.66 12.70
C SER A 22 -3.82 -4.67 13.17
N SER A 23 -2.54 -4.96 12.97
CA SER A 23 -1.45 -4.05 13.33
C SER A 23 -1.62 -2.69 12.64
N SER A 24 -1.39 -1.61 13.38
CA SER A 24 -1.35 -0.22 12.89
C SER A 24 0.08 0.30 12.73
N GLU A 25 1.06 -0.60 12.81
CA GLU A 25 2.48 -0.27 12.71
C GLU A 25 2.80 0.43 11.38
N ARG A 26 3.45 1.60 11.48
CA ARG A 26 3.97 2.39 10.37
C ARG A 26 5.48 2.58 10.54
N ARG A 27 6.19 2.84 9.44
CA ARG A 27 7.64 3.08 9.42
C ARG A 27 7.92 4.53 9.02
N ARG A 28 8.97 5.08 9.61
CA ARG A 28 9.41 6.47 9.39
C ARG A 28 10.17 6.65 8.06
N GLU A 29 10.85 5.60 7.61
CA GLU A 29 11.62 5.62 6.37
C GLU A 29 10.82 4.96 5.24
N LEU A 30 10.91 5.51 4.02
CA LEU A 30 10.23 4.98 2.83
C LEU A 30 10.61 3.51 2.57
N SER A 31 11.90 3.20 2.54
CA SER A 31 12.40 1.84 2.29
C SER A 31 11.86 0.82 3.29
N ALA A 32 11.80 1.19 4.57
CA ALA A 32 11.26 0.35 5.62
C ALA A 32 9.73 0.19 5.51
N ALA A 33 9.01 1.24 5.06
CA ALA A 33 7.58 1.16 4.79
C ALA A 33 7.28 0.23 3.59
N GLU A 34 8.07 0.32 2.53
CA GLU A 34 7.97 -0.58 1.37
C GLU A 34 8.27 -2.04 1.75
N GLU A 35 9.30 -2.29 2.56
CA GLU A 35 9.58 -3.64 3.08
C GLU A 35 8.42 -4.18 3.93
N LEU A 36 7.84 -3.34 4.80
CA LEU A 36 6.69 -3.72 5.62
C LEU A 36 5.47 -4.09 4.75
N ARG A 37 5.26 -3.37 3.65
CA ARG A 37 4.22 -3.67 2.66
C ARG A 37 4.47 -5.00 1.95
N GLN A 38 5.70 -5.26 1.49
CA GLN A 38 6.04 -6.53 0.85
C GLN A 38 5.81 -7.71 1.80
N LYS A 39 6.25 -7.58 3.06
CA LYS A 39 6.00 -8.59 4.10
C LYS A 39 4.51 -8.80 4.38
N HIS A 40 3.69 -7.75 4.30
CA HIS A 40 2.24 -7.84 4.42
C HIS A 40 1.61 -8.60 3.25
N LEU A 41 1.98 -8.27 2.01
CA LEU A 41 1.47 -8.95 0.81
C LEU A 41 1.87 -10.42 0.76
N ALA A 42 3.09 -10.76 1.14
CA ALA A 42 3.55 -12.15 1.24
C ALA A 42 2.68 -12.96 2.22
N ARG A 43 2.41 -12.41 3.42
CA ARG A 43 1.51 -13.05 4.40
C ARG A 43 0.08 -13.18 3.89
N TRP A 44 -0.40 -12.19 3.13
CA TRP A 44 -1.72 -12.28 2.51
C TRP A 44 -1.79 -13.38 1.46
N ALA A 45 -0.74 -13.52 0.63
CA ALA A 45 -0.64 -14.61 -0.33
C ALA A 45 -0.61 -15.99 0.36
N GLU A 46 0.14 -16.13 1.44
CA GLU A 46 0.16 -17.35 2.27
C GLU A 46 -1.22 -17.69 2.86
N ALA A 47 -2.03 -16.67 3.19
CA ALA A 47 -3.40 -16.86 3.65
C ALA A 47 -4.34 -17.40 2.56
N GLY A 48 -3.95 -17.37 1.28
CA GLY A 48 -4.73 -17.91 0.15
C GLY A 48 -5.13 -19.38 0.33
N ALA A 49 -4.28 -20.19 0.95
CA ALA A 49 -4.58 -21.60 1.25
C ALA A 49 -5.76 -21.78 2.23
N VAL A 50 -6.16 -20.74 2.96
CA VAL A 50 -7.39 -20.76 3.78
C VAL A 50 -8.63 -20.72 2.90
N ALA A 51 -8.62 -19.97 1.79
CA ALA A 51 -9.75 -19.89 0.88
C ALA A 51 -10.03 -21.26 0.23
N ASP A 52 -8.97 -21.97 -0.17
CA ASP A 52 -9.09 -23.33 -0.70
C ASP A 52 -9.68 -24.28 0.35
N ARG A 53 -9.14 -24.24 1.57
CA ARG A 53 -9.64 -25.07 2.67
C ARG A 53 -11.09 -24.75 3.03
N LEU A 54 -11.49 -23.48 2.97
CA LEU A 54 -12.87 -23.05 3.19
C LEU A 54 -13.82 -23.68 2.16
N ARG A 55 -13.43 -23.70 0.88
CA ARG A 55 -14.22 -24.33 -0.19
C ARG A 55 -14.37 -25.83 0.04
N GLU A 56 -13.31 -26.52 0.43
CA GLU A 56 -13.35 -27.94 0.78
C GLU A 56 -14.27 -28.23 1.97
N LEU A 57 -14.11 -27.49 3.06
CA LEU A 57 -14.92 -27.66 4.27
C LEU A 57 -16.39 -27.34 4.02
N ARG A 58 -16.68 -26.37 3.15
CA ARG A 58 -18.06 -26.06 2.75
C ARG A 58 -18.69 -27.24 2.00
N ARG A 59 -18.00 -27.78 0.98
CA ARG A 59 -18.47 -28.96 0.24
C ARG A 59 -18.69 -30.17 1.14
N ALA A 60 -17.74 -30.46 2.03
CA ALA A 60 -17.85 -31.57 2.97
C ALA A 60 -19.01 -31.35 3.97
N GLY A 61 -19.21 -30.12 4.43
CA GLY A 61 -20.31 -29.76 5.32
C GLY A 61 -21.68 -29.86 4.65
N ASP A 62 -21.81 -29.42 3.41
CA ASP A 62 -23.07 -29.52 2.65
C ASP A 62 -23.45 -31.00 2.42
N GLN A 63 -22.48 -31.86 2.09
CA GLN A 63 -22.70 -33.32 1.98
C GLN A 63 -23.13 -33.95 3.31
N LEU A 64 -22.47 -33.58 4.42
CA LEU A 64 -22.78 -34.10 5.75
C LEU A 64 -24.17 -33.64 6.24
N ALA A 65 -24.56 -32.41 5.91
CA ALA A 65 -25.88 -31.88 6.23
C ALA A 65 -26.99 -32.64 5.48
N ALA A 66 -26.75 -33.01 4.23
CA ALA A 66 -27.68 -33.82 3.45
C ALA A 66 -27.84 -35.25 4.00
N SER A 67 -26.75 -35.88 4.48
CA SER A 67 -26.81 -37.23 5.04
C SER A 67 -27.29 -37.30 6.49
N HIS A 68 -27.23 -36.18 7.23
CA HIS A 68 -27.67 -36.10 8.63
C HIS A 68 -28.56 -34.86 8.89
N PRO A 69 -29.86 -34.92 8.49
CA PRO A 69 -30.77 -33.78 8.61
C PRO A 69 -30.92 -33.23 10.04
N ASN A 70 -30.82 -34.10 11.05
CA ASN A 70 -30.91 -33.73 12.47
C ASN A 70 -29.75 -32.81 12.93
N SER A 71 -28.60 -32.86 12.24
CA SER A 71 -27.41 -32.05 12.53
C SER A 71 -27.17 -30.95 11.49
N ALA A 72 -27.94 -30.91 10.41
CA ALA A 72 -27.77 -29.98 9.29
C ALA A 72 -27.71 -28.51 9.72
N LYS A 73 -28.63 -28.09 10.59
CA LYS A 73 -28.70 -26.71 11.10
C LYS A 73 -27.44 -26.29 11.87
N GLU A 74 -26.86 -27.20 12.65
CA GLU A 74 -25.63 -26.94 13.40
C GLU A 74 -24.43 -26.83 12.45
N ILE A 75 -24.32 -27.76 11.49
CA ILE A 75 -23.28 -27.77 10.47
C ILE A 75 -23.30 -26.45 9.68
N GLU A 76 -24.47 -26.04 9.18
CA GLU A 76 -24.63 -24.76 8.47
C GLU A 76 -24.22 -23.56 9.33
N THR A 77 -24.60 -23.56 10.61
CA THR A 77 -24.26 -22.48 11.54
C THR A 77 -22.73 -22.36 11.70
N ASN A 78 -22.02 -23.47 11.83
CA ASN A 78 -20.56 -23.48 11.94
C ASN A 78 -19.86 -23.05 10.64
N LEU A 79 -20.37 -23.47 9.48
CA LEU A 79 -19.84 -23.03 8.18
C LEU A 79 -20.07 -21.53 7.97
N LYS A 80 -21.23 -20.99 8.37
CA LYS A 80 -21.51 -19.54 8.33
C LYS A 80 -20.55 -18.75 9.22
N LYS A 81 -20.27 -19.23 10.44
CA LYS A 81 -19.25 -18.63 11.33
C LYS A 81 -17.88 -18.61 10.68
N LEU A 82 -17.45 -19.72 10.10
CA LEU A 82 -16.15 -19.82 9.44
C LEU A 82 -16.04 -18.84 8.25
N VAL A 83 -17.09 -18.72 7.44
CA VAL A 83 -17.15 -17.74 6.33
C VAL A 83 -17.11 -16.30 6.84
N ALA A 84 -17.83 -15.99 7.91
CA ALA A 84 -17.83 -14.65 8.51
C ALA A 84 -16.43 -14.26 9.03
N VAL A 85 -15.74 -15.18 9.71
CA VAL A 85 -14.38 -14.97 10.23
C VAL A 85 -13.38 -14.79 9.08
N TRP A 86 -13.53 -15.53 7.98
CA TRP A 86 -12.73 -15.31 6.75
C TRP A 86 -12.99 -13.95 6.11
N SER A 87 -14.26 -13.52 6.00
CA SER A 87 -14.61 -12.20 5.46
C SER A 87 -14.01 -11.07 6.28
N ASN A 88 -14.04 -11.18 7.61
CA ASN A 88 -13.39 -10.21 8.49
C ASN A 88 -11.87 -10.14 8.25
N LEU A 89 -11.21 -11.28 8.03
CA LEU A 89 -9.78 -11.32 7.70
C LEU A 89 -9.48 -10.57 6.40
N GLN A 90 -10.30 -10.77 5.36
CA GLN A 90 -10.17 -10.06 4.08
C GLN A 90 -10.28 -8.55 4.27
N GLN A 91 -11.24 -8.09 5.08
CA GLN A 91 -11.43 -6.67 5.37
C GLN A 91 -10.23 -6.07 6.13
N LEU A 92 -9.71 -6.78 7.14
CA LEU A 92 -8.51 -6.36 7.87
C LEU A 92 -7.30 -6.25 6.95
N ALA A 93 -7.09 -7.25 6.09
CA ALA A 93 -5.99 -7.26 5.13
C ALA A 93 -6.10 -6.09 4.14
N ALA A 94 -7.28 -5.83 3.59
CA ALA A 94 -7.53 -4.70 2.68
C ALA A 94 -7.31 -3.34 3.36
N LYS A 95 -7.81 -3.18 4.59
CA LYS A 95 -7.59 -1.97 5.39
C LYS A 95 -6.10 -1.72 5.63
N ARG A 96 -5.35 -2.76 5.99
CA ARG A 96 -3.90 -2.66 6.20
C ARG A 96 -3.15 -2.35 4.90
N THR A 97 -3.54 -2.93 3.78
CA THR A 97 -2.97 -2.59 2.46
C THR A 97 -3.14 -1.10 2.17
N THR A 98 -4.37 -0.59 2.30
CA THR A 98 -4.69 0.83 2.08
C THR A 98 -3.83 1.74 2.96
N MET A 99 -3.74 1.41 4.26
CA MET A 99 -2.92 2.18 5.21
C MET A 99 -1.43 2.22 4.84
N LEU A 100 -0.87 1.10 4.38
CA LEU A 100 0.54 1.03 3.99
C LEU A 100 0.79 1.76 2.67
N ASP A 101 -0.15 1.68 1.72
CA ASP A 101 -0.12 2.42 0.46
C ASP A 101 -0.15 3.94 0.69
N GLU A 102 -1.06 4.41 1.55
CA GLU A 102 -1.17 5.82 1.94
C GLU A 102 0.14 6.33 2.58
N ALA A 103 0.71 5.57 3.53
CA ALA A 103 1.96 5.94 4.18
C ALA A 103 3.14 6.02 3.19
N ILE A 104 3.21 5.12 2.22
CA ILE A 104 4.24 5.15 1.18
C ILE A 104 4.04 6.35 0.25
N ALA A 105 2.79 6.67 -0.11
CA ALA A 105 2.48 7.83 -0.93
C ALA A 105 2.86 9.15 -0.23
N GLU A 106 2.59 9.25 1.07
CA GLU A 106 2.99 10.40 1.90
C GLU A 106 4.51 10.61 1.88
N HIS A 107 5.29 9.55 2.10
CA HIS A 107 6.77 9.62 2.04
C HIS A 107 7.28 10.09 0.68
N LYS A 108 6.76 9.52 -0.42
CA LYS A 108 7.14 9.89 -1.79
C LYS A 108 6.81 11.35 -2.10
N PHE A 109 5.69 11.83 -1.58
CA PHE A 109 5.30 13.23 -1.71
C PHE A 109 6.27 14.15 -0.95
N GLU A 110 6.64 13.81 0.28
CA GLU A 110 7.62 14.59 1.05
C GLU A 110 8.99 14.63 0.39
N GLU A 111 9.48 13.52 -0.16
CA GLU A 111 10.73 13.47 -0.92
C GLU A 111 10.67 14.38 -2.15
N SER A 112 9.60 14.30 -2.94
CA SER A 112 9.39 15.16 -4.11
C SER A 112 9.34 16.65 -3.72
N LEU A 113 8.72 16.98 -2.59
CA LEU A 113 8.65 18.35 -2.08
C LEU A 113 10.03 18.87 -1.65
N LYS A 114 10.85 18.03 -1.01
CA LYS A 114 12.23 18.38 -0.64
C LYS A 114 13.08 18.65 -1.88
N GLU A 115 13.00 17.79 -2.89
CA GLU A 115 13.69 17.96 -4.17
C GLU A 115 13.28 19.28 -4.85
N LEU A 116 11.98 19.57 -4.91
CA LEU A 116 11.48 20.82 -5.47
C LEU A 116 12.02 22.05 -4.71
N ASN A 117 12.01 22.02 -3.37
CA ASN A 117 12.53 23.12 -2.55
C ASN A 117 14.03 23.35 -2.78
N LEU A 118 14.81 22.28 -2.91
CA LEU A 118 16.24 22.38 -3.25
C LEU A 118 16.43 23.02 -4.62
N TRP A 119 15.69 22.54 -5.64
CA TRP A 119 15.77 23.07 -6.99
C TRP A 119 15.39 24.57 -7.06
N VAL A 120 14.34 24.98 -6.33
CA VAL A 120 13.94 26.39 -6.23
C VAL A 120 15.05 27.21 -5.58
N SER A 121 15.59 26.76 -4.44
CA SER A 121 16.66 27.44 -3.72
C SER A 121 17.92 27.62 -4.58
N GLU A 122 18.34 26.58 -5.29
CA GLU A 122 19.46 26.62 -6.22
C GLU A 122 19.21 27.57 -7.39
N THR A 123 17.99 27.59 -7.92
CA THR A 123 17.61 28.49 -9.01
C THR A 123 17.62 29.95 -8.56
N VAL A 124 17.07 30.26 -7.39
CA VAL A 124 17.13 31.60 -6.79
C VAL A 124 18.57 32.04 -6.56
N LYS A 125 19.39 31.18 -5.94
CA LYS A 125 20.82 31.48 -5.71
C LYS A 125 21.58 31.77 -7.00
N ARG A 126 21.29 31.02 -8.08
CA ARG A 126 21.90 31.25 -9.40
C ARG A 126 21.49 32.58 -10.02
N LEU A 127 20.24 33.01 -9.81
CA LEU A 127 19.76 34.31 -10.25
C LEU A 127 20.43 35.44 -9.46
N ASP A 128 20.51 35.31 -8.13
CA ASP A 128 21.12 36.30 -7.24
C ASP A 128 22.64 36.41 -7.41
N SER A 129 23.32 35.34 -7.84
CA SER A 129 24.76 35.37 -8.14
C SER A 129 25.12 36.07 -9.45
N THR A 130 24.12 36.60 -10.18
CA THR A 130 24.39 37.43 -11.35
C THR A 130 24.85 38.80 -10.84
N GLU A 131 26.14 39.10 -10.96
CA GLU A 131 26.69 40.40 -10.55
C GLU A 131 25.94 41.54 -11.26
N ALA A 132 25.61 42.59 -10.50
CA ALA A 132 25.07 43.80 -11.09
C ALA A 132 26.11 44.37 -12.07
N PRO A 133 25.71 44.71 -13.30
CA PRO A 133 26.65 45.20 -14.30
C PRO A 133 27.34 46.47 -13.80
N ALA A 134 28.66 46.45 -13.77
CA ALA A 134 29.46 47.58 -13.31
C ALA A 134 29.46 48.73 -14.32
N THR A 135 29.17 48.44 -15.60
CA THR A 135 29.07 49.41 -16.69
C THR A 135 27.83 49.17 -17.57
N VAL A 136 27.42 50.17 -18.35
CA VAL A 136 26.33 50.05 -19.32
C VAL A 136 26.59 48.93 -20.34
N SER A 137 27.85 48.76 -20.76
CA SER A 137 28.26 47.68 -21.67
C SER A 137 28.07 46.29 -21.05
N ASP A 138 28.34 46.13 -19.75
CA ASP A 138 28.11 44.86 -19.04
C ASP A 138 26.62 44.56 -18.93
N ALA A 139 25.79 45.59 -18.74
CA ALA A 139 24.34 45.47 -18.65
C ALA A 139 23.73 45.01 -19.97
N GLU A 140 24.20 45.59 -21.09
CA GLU A 140 23.79 45.22 -22.45
C GLU A 140 24.17 43.77 -22.77
N ALA A 141 25.39 43.34 -22.42
CA ALA A 141 25.84 41.96 -22.64
C ALA A 141 25.04 40.93 -21.81
N LEU A 142 24.71 41.25 -20.55
CA LEU A 142 23.86 40.40 -19.71
C LEU A 142 22.42 40.31 -20.24
N LEU A 143 21.88 41.42 -20.78
CA LEU A 143 20.56 41.46 -21.41
C LEU A 143 20.50 40.60 -22.68
N GLU A 144 21.53 40.67 -23.51
CA GLU A 144 21.65 39.85 -24.72
C GLU A 144 21.70 38.35 -24.37
N LEU A 145 22.56 37.96 -23.41
CA LEU A 145 22.66 36.59 -22.92
C LEU A 145 21.34 36.07 -22.32
N HIS A 146 20.62 36.92 -21.57
CA HIS A 146 19.30 36.58 -21.03
C HIS A 146 18.28 36.34 -22.15
N ASN A 147 18.24 37.21 -23.16
CA ASN A 147 17.33 37.08 -24.30
C ASN A 147 17.61 35.81 -25.12
N GLU A 148 18.88 35.47 -25.35
CA GLU A 148 19.26 34.23 -26.02
C GLU A 148 18.80 32.99 -25.25
N LYS A 149 18.99 32.97 -23.92
CA LYS A 149 18.51 31.85 -23.07
C LYS A 149 16.99 31.73 -23.14
N LYS A 150 16.27 32.86 -23.07
CA LYS A 150 14.81 32.89 -23.15
C LYS A 150 14.30 32.32 -24.48
N VAL A 151 14.91 32.70 -25.61
CA VAL A 151 14.57 32.14 -26.93
C VAL A 151 14.83 30.63 -26.97
N ARG A 152 15.95 30.17 -26.40
CA ARG A 152 16.29 28.74 -26.35
C ARG A 152 15.28 27.92 -25.52
N TYR A 153 14.80 28.44 -24.40
CA TYR A 153 13.75 27.79 -23.61
C TYR A 153 12.42 27.72 -24.37
N MET A 154 12.03 28.78 -25.08
CA MET A 154 10.79 28.78 -25.88
C MET A 154 10.85 27.83 -27.09
N HIS A 155 12.03 27.54 -27.63
CA HIS A 155 12.20 26.59 -28.74
C HIS A 155 12.26 25.12 -28.30
N PHE A 156 12.45 24.86 -27.00
CA PHE A 156 12.50 23.51 -26.44
C PHE A 156 11.13 23.01 -25.95
N GLU A 157 10.17 23.93 -25.73
CA GLU A 157 8.78 23.62 -25.32
C GLU A 157 7.79 23.51 -26.50
N SER A 158 8.26 23.64 -27.75
CA SER A 158 7.47 23.56 -28.99
C SER A 158 7.90 22.39 -29.86
#